data_AF-A0A1V5YS52-F1
#
_entry.id   AF-A0A1V5YS52-F1
#
_cell.length_a   1.000
_cell.length_b   1.000
_cell.length_c   1.000
_cell.angle_alpha   90.00
_cell.angle_beta   90.00
_cell.angle_gamma   90.00
#
_symmetry.space_group_name_H-M   'P 1'
#
loop_
_entity.id
_entity.type
_entity.pdbx_description
1 polymer ?
#
loop_
_entity_poly.entity_id
_entity_poly.type
_entity_poly.pdbx_seq_one_letter_code
_entity_poly.pdbx_strand_id
1 'polypeptide(L)'
;MQKFNDKSKAIYDKYKDFHFENGKVFPIISNQKMNDYLKDLAELAGLNNPVHQKTYYKGSERIETILPKYAVISTHDAQRAFICNALSMGIPANVVMKWTGHSDYKAMKPYIDIADDIKASAMSKFYNL
;
A
#
# COMPACT_ATOMS: atom_id res chain seq x y z
N MET A 1 12.76 15.48 -14.79
CA MET A 1 13.45 14.17 -14.81
C MET A 1 13.07 13.43 -13.52
N GLN A 2 12.24 12.40 -13.63
CA GLN A 2 11.71 11.67 -12.47
C GLN A 2 12.84 10.83 -11.86
N LYS A 3 13.30 11.18 -10.65
CA LYS A 3 14.40 10.46 -9.99
C LYS A 3 13.85 9.19 -9.33
N PHE A 4 14.31 8.03 -9.77
CA PHE A 4 14.08 6.77 -9.07
C PHE A 4 14.89 6.75 -7.77
N ASN A 5 14.36 6.09 -6.73
CA ASN A 5 15.19 5.70 -5.59
C ASN A 5 16.10 4.53 -5.97
N ASP A 6 17.10 4.24 -5.13
CA ASP A 6 18.12 3.22 -5.43
C ASP A 6 17.52 1.82 -5.67
N LYS A 7 16.44 1.48 -4.98
CA LYS A 7 15.75 0.18 -5.13
C LYS A 7 15.02 0.08 -6.47
N SER A 8 14.23 1.10 -6.83
CA SER A 8 13.55 1.16 -8.12
C SER A 8 14.54 1.21 -9.28
N LYS A 9 15.66 1.93 -9.10
CA LYS A 9 16.74 1.99 -10.10
C LYS A 9 17.39 0.62 -10.31
N ALA A 10 17.68 -0.12 -9.25
CA ALA A 10 18.24 -1.48 -9.37
C ALA A 10 17.31 -2.43 -10.12
N ILE A 11 16.00 -2.33 -9.91
CA ILE A 11 15.00 -3.11 -10.68
C ILE A 11 15.04 -2.69 -12.15
N TYR A 12 15.01 -1.38 -12.44
CA TYR A 12 15.11 -0.90 -13.81
C TYR A 12 16.40 -1.37 -14.49
N ASP A 13 17.55 -1.24 -13.84
CA ASP A 13 18.85 -1.66 -14.36
C ASP A 13 18.93 -3.15 -14.66
N LYS A 14 18.17 -3.99 -13.93
CA LYS A 14 18.07 -5.43 -14.21
C LYS A 14 17.31 -5.73 -15.51
N TYR A 15 16.33 -4.89 -15.87
CA TYR A 15 15.42 -5.14 -17.00
C TYR A 15 15.66 -4.23 -18.21
N LYS A 16 16.50 -3.20 -18.11
CA LYS A 16 16.71 -2.17 -19.16
C LYS A 16 17.18 -2.72 -20.51
N ASP A 17 17.94 -3.82 -20.50
CA ASP A 17 18.49 -4.45 -21.71
C ASP A 17 17.57 -5.54 -22.28
N PHE A 18 16.41 -5.77 -21.65
CA PHE A 18 15.40 -6.73 -22.11
C PHE A 18 14.32 -6.01 -22.91
N HIS A 19 13.93 -6.61 -24.03
CA HIS A 19 12.84 -6.13 -24.87
C HIS A 19 11.61 -7.00 -24.69
N PHE A 20 10.57 -6.45 -24.06
CA PHE A 20 9.27 -7.11 -23.93
C PHE A 20 8.31 -6.61 -25.02
N GLU A 21 7.28 -7.42 -25.31
CA GLU A 21 6.24 -7.08 -26.27
C GLU A 21 5.63 -5.70 -25.99
N ASN A 22 5.21 -5.02 -27.05
CA ASN A 22 4.56 -3.71 -27.01
C ASN A 22 5.41 -2.60 -26.36
N GLY A 23 6.74 -2.69 -26.44
CA GLY A 23 7.65 -1.65 -25.94
C GLY A 23 7.65 -1.51 -24.42
N LYS A 24 7.25 -2.56 -23.69
CA LYS A 24 7.19 -2.55 -22.23
C LYS A 24 8.58 -2.75 -21.65
N VAL A 25 8.85 -2.06 -20.54
CA VAL A 25 10.12 -2.17 -19.79
C VAL A 25 10.13 -3.41 -18.90
N PHE A 26 8.96 -3.93 -18.52
CA PHE A 26 8.80 -5.09 -17.63
C PHE A 26 7.85 -6.13 -18.24
N PRO A 27 7.97 -7.41 -17.85
CA PRO A 27 6.96 -8.40 -18.16
C PRO A 27 5.67 -8.07 -17.39
N ILE A 28 4.65 -7.60 -18.09
CA ILE A 28 3.38 -7.21 -17.46
C ILE A 28 2.47 -8.44 -17.35
N ILE A 29 2.22 -8.86 -16.11
CA ILE A 29 1.21 -9.88 -15.76
C ILE A 29 -0.14 -9.23 -15.45
N SER A 30 -1.19 -10.05 -15.33
CA SER A 30 -2.50 -9.56 -14.91
C SER A 30 -2.47 -9.07 -13.46
N ASN A 31 -3.32 -8.11 -13.12
CA ASN A 31 -3.47 -7.63 -11.74
C ASN A 31 -3.82 -8.75 -10.76
N GLN A 32 -4.57 -9.76 -11.22
CA GLN A 32 -4.88 -10.93 -10.41
C GLN A 32 -3.60 -11.70 -10.03
N LYS A 33 -2.76 -12.04 -11.02
CA LYS A 33 -1.49 -12.73 -10.78
C LYS A 33 -0.53 -11.89 -9.93
N MET A 34 -0.51 -10.56 -10.14
CA MET A 34 0.27 -9.65 -9.31
C MET A 34 -0.17 -9.69 -7.85
N ASN A 35 -1.49 -9.68 -7.59
CA ASN A 35 -2.02 -9.82 -6.25
C ASN A 35 -1.68 -11.18 -5.66
N ASP A 36 -1.78 -12.27 -6.41
CA ASP A 36 -1.43 -13.61 -5.93
C ASP A 36 0.05 -13.66 -5.48
N TYR A 37 0.98 -13.17 -6.31
CA TYR A 37 2.39 -13.07 -5.92
C TYR A 37 2.64 -12.13 -4.73
N LEU A 38 1.86 -11.06 -4.59
CA LEU A 38 1.97 -10.17 -3.43
C LEU A 38 1.55 -10.86 -2.14
N LYS A 39 0.54 -11.74 -2.20
CA LYS A 39 0.11 -12.55 -1.05
C LYS A 39 1.17 -13.58 -0.67
N ASP A 40 1.75 -14.27 -1.66
CA ASP A 40 2.85 -15.22 -1.42
C ASP A 40 4.05 -14.51 -0.75
N LEU A 41 4.44 -13.34 -1.25
CA LEU A 41 5.51 -12.53 -0.65
C LEU A 41 5.15 -12.07 0.78
N ALA A 42 3.91 -11.68 1.01
CA ALA A 42 3.43 -11.26 2.33
C ALA A 42 3.40 -12.42 3.34
N GLU A 43 3.07 -13.63 2.90
CA GLU A 43 3.10 -14.86 3.70
C GLU A 43 4.54 -15.20 4.08
N LEU A 44 5.47 -15.16 3.12
CA LEU A 44 6.91 -15.35 3.36
C LEU A 44 7.50 -14.29 4.29
N ALA A 45 6.98 -13.06 4.25
CA ALA A 45 7.34 -11.98 5.17
C ALA A 45 6.70 -12.12 6.57
N GLY A 46 5.89 -13.15 6.82
CA GLY A 46 5.27 -13.41 8.11
C GLY A 46 4.13 -12.46 8.48
N LEU A 47 3.44 -11.86 7.50
CA LEU A 47 2.31 -10.96 7.73
C LEU A 47 1.03 -11.74 8.09
N ASN A 48 1.06 -12.43 9.23
CA ASN A 48 0.04 -13.37 9.67
C ASN A 48 -1.03 -12.76 10.59
N ASN A 49 -0.92 -11.47 10.91
CA ASN A 49 -1.86 -10.80 11.81
C ASN A 49 -3.30 -10.96 11.33
N PRO A 50 -4.25 -11.37 12.19
CA PRO A 50 -5.64 -11.58 11.79
C PRO A 50 -6.29 -10.24 11.41
N VAL A 51 -7.08 -10.28 10.34
CA VAL A 51 -7.85 -9.14 9.83
C VAL A 51 -9.26 -9.57 9.47
N HIS A 52 -10.24 -8.73 9.84
CA HIS A 52 -11.64 -8.94 9.45
C HIS A 52 -11.81 -8.55 7.98
N GLN A 53 -12.06 -9.53 7.11
CA GLN A 53 -12.15 -9.29 5.67
C GLN A 53 -13.56 -8.87 5.25
N LYS A 54 -14.56 -9.65 5.69
CA LYS A 54 -15.97 -9.43 5.35
C LYS A 54 -16.83 -9.69 6.58
N THR A 55 -17.72 -8.75 6.84
CA THR A 55 -18.86 -8.95 7.72
C THR A 55 -20.09 -8.86 6.83
N TYR A 56 -20.87 -9.94 6.75
CA TYR A 56 -22.15 -9.92 6.04
C TYR A 56 -23.19 -10.69 6.85
N TYR A 57 -24.45 -10.36 6.63
CA TYR A 57 -25.57 -11.02 7.29
C TYR A 57 -26.17 -12.07 6.36
N LYS A 58 -26.44 -13.27 6.88
CA LYS A 58 -27.22 -14.31 6.22
C LYS A 58 -28.48 -14.55 7.05
N GLY A 59 -29.58 -13.88 6.68
CA GLY A 59 -30.76 -13.80 7.53
C GLY A 59 -30.49 -12.94 8.77
N SER A 60 -30.74 -13.49 9.97
CA SER A 60 -30.42 -12.84 11.25
C SER A 60 -28.98 -13.10 11.73
N GLU A 61 -28.24 -13.98 11.08
CA GLU A 61 -26.89 -14.37 11.50
C GLU A 61 -25.84 -13.42 10.91
N ARG A 62 -25.01 -12.84 11.78
CA ARG A 62 -23.82 -12.07 11.40
C ARG A 62 -22.66 -13.03 11.18
N ILE A 63 -22.21 -13.16 9.93
CA ILE A 63 -21.06 -13.98 9.58
C ILE A 63 -19.83 -13.07 9.45
N GLU A 64 -18.81 -13.38 10.24
CA GLU A 64 -17.51 -12.73 10.17
C GLU A 64 -16.46 -13.68 9.60
N THR A 65 -15.71 -13.19 8.63
CA THR A 65 -14.56 -13.90 8.07
C THR A 65 -13.28 -13.23 8.54
N ILE A 66 -12.53 -13.93 9.39
CA ILE A 66 -11.20 -13.53 9.86
C ILE A 66 -10.16 -14.33 9.06
N LEU A 67 -9.25 -13.61 8.41
CA LEU A 67 -8.15 -14.20 7.63
C LEU A 67 -6.83 -13.59 8.08
N PRO A 68 -5.70 -14.27 7.85
CA PRO A 68 -4.40 -13.65 8.04
C PRO A 68 -4.20 -12.51 7.03
N LYS A 69 -3.45 -11.48 7.43
CA LYS A 69 -3.25 -10.26 6.63
C LYS A 69 -2.70 -10.55 5.24
N TYR A 70 -1.77 -11.49 5.10
CA TYR A 70 -1.22 -11.87 3.79
C TYR A 70 -2.30 -12.33 2.80
N ALA A 71 -3.37 -12.99 3.25
CA ALA A 71 -4.41 -13.55 2.37
C ALA A 71 -5.30 -12.49 1.71
N VAL A 72 -5.31 -11.27 2.26
CA VAL A 72 -6.21 -10.19 1.84
C VAL A 72 -5.52 -8.96 1.27
N ILE A 73 -4.18 -8.91 1.30
CA ILE A 73 -3.40 -7.82 0.72
C ILE A 73 -3.55 -7.79 -0.81
N SER A 74 -3.57 -6.58 -1.35
CA SER A 74 -3.59 -6.27 -2.78
C SER A 74 -2.64 -5.11 -3.11
N THR A 75 -2.44 -4.85 -4.41
CA THR A 75 -1.67 -3.69 -4.88
C THR A 75 -2.24 -2.35 -4.40
N HIS A 76 -3.55 -2.27 -4.18
CA HIS A 76 -4.18 -1.09 -3.59
C HIS A 76 -3.70 -0.86 -2.15
N ASP A 77 -3.51 -1.91 -1.35
CA ASP A 77 -2.99 -1.78 0.02
C ASP A 77 -1.54 -1.28 0.02
N ALA A 78 -0.74 -1.67 -0.97
CA ALA A 78 0.61 -1.14 -1.15
C ALA A 78 0.59 0.37 -1.46
N GLN A 79 -0.33 0.83 -2.31
CA GLN A 79 -0.50 2.27 -2.60
C GLN A 79 -0.94 3.05 -1.35
N ARG A 80 -1.90 2.52 -0.58
CA ARG A 80 -2.36 3.12 0.68
C ARG A 80 -1.23 3.22 1.71
N ALA A 81 -0.46 2.15 1.87
CA ALA A 81 0.70 2.11 2.76
C ALA A 81 1.73 3.17 2.37
N PHE A 82 2.02 3.32 1.07
CA PHE A 82 2.90 4.39 0.57
C PHE A 82 2.38 5.79 0.94
N ILE A 83 1.08 6.06 0.71
CA ILE A 83 0.48 7.36 1.04
C ILE A 83 0.57 7.65 2.54
N CYS A 84 0.13 6.74 3.39
CA CYS A 84 0.18 6.92 4.84
C CYS A 84 1.61 7.15 5.34
N ASN A 85 2.59 6.39 4.83
CA ASN A 85 3.98 6.55 5.20
C ASN A 85 4.54 7.91 4.77
N ALA A 86 4.25 8.35 3.54
CA ALA A 86 4.69 9.65 3.04
C ALA A 86 4.12 10.81 3.88
N LEU A 87 2.83 10.76 4.20
CA LEU A 87 2.18 11.77 5.05
C LEU A 87 2.71 11.75 6.49
N SER A 88 2.97 10.56 7.04
CA SER A 88 3.55 10.40 8.37
C SER A 88 4.98 10.94 8.45
N MET A 89 5.73 10.88 7.34
CA MET A 89 7.05 11.51 7.20
C MET A 89 6.97 13.04 7.03
N GLY A 90 5.77 13.64 7.08
CA GLY A 90 5.57 15.07 6.97
C GLY A 90 5.54 15.61 5.54
N ILE A 91 5.49 14.73 4.53
CA ILE A 91 5.38 15.15 3.14
C ILE A 91 3.99 15.76 2.91
N PRO A 92 3.88 16.98 2.35
CA PRO A 92 2.60 17.62 2.12
C PRO A 92 1.66 16.80 1.22
N ALA A 93 0.37 16.76 1.57
CA ALA A 93 -0.62 15.96 0.84
C ALA A 93 -0.71 16.31 -0.65
N ASN A 94 -0.59 17.59 -1.01
CA ASN A 94 -0.57 18.04 -2.41
C ASN A 94 0.61 17.46 -3.22
N VAL A 95 1.75 17.18 -2.58
CA VAL A 95 2.91 16.52 -3.21
C VAL A 95 2.63 15.03 -3.39
N VAL A 96 2.12 14.37 -2.35
CA VAL A 96 1.77 12.94 -2.40
C VAL A 96 0.69 12.67 -3.45
N MET A 97 -0.31 13.55 -3.57
CA MET A 97 -1.35 13.49 -4.62
C MET A 97 -0.75 13.51 -6.02
N LYS A 98 0.22 14.41 -6.28
CA LYS A 98 0.93 14.46 -7.58
C LYS A 98 1.68 13.18 -7.89
N TRP A 99 2.27 12.52 -6.89
CA TRP A 99 2.98 11.25 -7.09
C TRP A 99 2.05 10.06 -7.31
N THR A 100 0.86 10.10 -6.71
CA THR A 100 -0.08 8.97 -6.68
C THR A 100 -1.24 9.11 -7.67
N GLY A 101 -1.35 10.24 -8.37
CA GLY A 101 -2.37 10.48 -9.38
C GLY A 101 -3.75 10.82 -8.84
N HIS A 102 -3.87 11.18 -7.55
CA HIS A 102 -5.14 11.61 -6.97
C HIS A 102 -5.45 13.05 -7.37
N SER A 103 -6.62 13.27 -7.97
CA SER A 103 -7.11 14.59 -8.33
C SER A 103 -7.94 15.25 -7.22
N ASP A 104 -8.65 14.44 -6.43
CA ASP A 104 -9.53 14.91 -5.36
C ASP A 104 -8.85 14.86 -4.00
N TYR A 105 -8.83 15.99 -3.30
CA TYR A 105 -8.31 16.08 -1.93
C TYR A 105 -9.16 15.31 -0.94
N LYS A 106 -10.47 15.16 -1.18
CA LYS A 106 -11.36 14.38 -0.30
C LYS A 106 -10.94 12.91 -0.25
N ALA A 107 -10.40 12.37 -1.35
CA ALA A 107 -9.84 11.02 -1.37
C ALA A 107 -8.62 10.85 -0.45
N MET A 108 -7.93 11.94 -0.12
CA MET A 108 -6.76 11.93 0.78
C MET A 108 -7.14 11.98 2.26
N LYS A 109 -8.35 12.44 2.58
CA LYS A 109 -8.78 12.70 3.96
C LYS A 109 -8.55 11.51 4.90
N PRO A 110 -8.94 10.26 4.54
CA PRO A 110 -8.70 9.11 5.42
C PRO A 110 -7.22 8.86 5.73
N TYR A 111 -6.31 9.14 4.79
CA TYR A 111 -4.87 8.94 5.00
C TYR A 111 -4.24 10.05 5.83
N ILE A 112 -4.75 11.28 5.69
CA ILE A 112 -4.33 12.43 6.49
C ILE A 112 -4.70 12.18 7.96
N ASP A 113 -5.94 11.76 8.21
CA ASP A 113 -6.42 11.48 9.56
C ASP A 113 -5.57 10.40 10.25
N ILE A 114 -5.22 9.32 9.54
CA ILE A 114 -4.30 8.28 10.03
C ILE A 114 -2.92 8.87 10.38
N ALA A 115 -2.36 9.71 9.52
CA ALA A 115 -1.05 10.31 9.75
C ALA A 115 -1.06 11.27 10.95
N ASP A 116 -2.15 12.00 11.15
CA ASP A 116 -2.32 12.92 12.28
C ASP A 116 -2.52 12.16 13.59
N ASP A 117 -3.26 11.04 13.59
CA ASP A 117 -3.38 10.14 14.75
C ASP A 117 -2.02 9.55 15.16
N ILE A 118 -1.19 9.17 14.18
CA ILE A 118 0.17 8.67 14.41
C ILE A 118 1.04 9.77 15.06
N LYS A 119 0.97 11.01 14.54
CA LYS A 119 1.72 12.15 15.12
C LYS A 119 1.25 12.45 16.54
N ALA A 120 -0.07 12.48 16.78
CA ALA A 120 -0.64 12.70 18.11
C ALA A 120 -0.18 11.62 19.11
N SER A 121 -0.19 10.36 18.68
CA SER A 121 0.30 9.23 19.47
C SER A 121 1.79 9.33 19.79
N ALA A 122 2.60 9.80 18.83
CA ALA A 122 4.04 10.03 19.05
C ALA A 122 4.30 11.17 20.04
N MET A 123 3.55 12.28 19.93
CA MET A 123 3.62 13.39 20.88
C MET A 123 3.26 12.97 22.29
N SER A 124 2.19 12.19 22.47
CA SER A 124 1.78 11.67 23.78
C SER A 124 2.88 10.83 24.45
N LYS A 125 3.58 9.99 23.68
CA LYS A 125 4.73 9.22 24.19
C LYS A 125 5.90 10.10 24.62
N PHE A 126 6.12 11.23 23.94
CA PHE A 126 7.17 12.18 24.29
C PHE A 126 6.87 12.92 25.60
N TYR A 127 5.60 13.27 25.85
CA TYR A 127 5.17 13.95 27.09
C TYR A 127 5.10 13.04 28.32
N ASN A 128 5.05 11.72 28.12
CA ASN A 128 5.03 10.73 29.21
C ASN A 128 6.45 10.20 29.55
N LEU A 129 7.50 10.87 29.06
CA LEU A 129 8.90 10.72 29.51
C LEU A 129 9.22 11.77 30.56
#